data_AF-A0A3D1F5G8-F1
#
_entry.id   AF-A0A3D1F5G8-F1
#
_cell.length_a   1.000
_cell.length_b   1.000
_cell.length_c   1.000
_cell.angle_alpha   90.00
_cell.angle_beta   90.00
_cell.angle_gamma   90.00
#
_symmetry.space_group_name_H-M   'P 1'
#
loop_
_entity.id
_entity.type
_entity.pdbx_description
1 polymer ?
#
loop_
_entity_poly.entity_id
_entity_poly.type
_entity_poly.pdbx_seq_one_letter_code
_entity_poly.pdbx_strand_id
1 'polypeptide(L)'
;GGFYLAIGTFASAISQNQIISYMLTVFTICLFTFVIYLLSRAAFIPPQIQQAMQFMFVNGHFEDFGKGVLDLSRIIYFVSGMAFFLFLAVKLVESKRWR
;
A
#
# COMPACT_ATOMS: atom_id res chain seq x y z
N GLY A 1 -0.45 11.20 -1.93
CA GLY A 1 1.00 11.27 -2.16
C GLY A 1 1.79 10.46 -1.14
N GLY A 2 1.73 10.83 0.15
CA GLY A 2 2.59 10.26 1.21
C GLY A 2 2.61 8.73 1.32
N PHE A 3 1.47 8.06 1.11
CA PHE A 3 1.40 6.60 1.14
C PHE A 3 2.30 5.92 0.08
N TYR A 4 2.31 6.43 -1.14
CA TYR A 4 3.19 5.92 -2.20
C TYR A 4 4.66 6.22 -1.93
N LEU A 5 4.96 7.38 -1.33
CA LEU A 5 6.32 7.70 -0.89
C LEU A 5 6.79 6.75 0.21
N ALA A 6 5.93 6.42 1.18
CA ALA A 6 6.24 5.45 2.23
C ALA A 6 6.57 4.06 1.65
N ILE A 7 5.78 3.58 0.67
CA ILE A 7 6.07 2.33 -0.04
C ILE A 7 7.43 2.41 -0.76
N GLY A 8 7.71 3.51 -1.45
CA GLY A 8 8.99 3.71 -2.13
C GLY A 8 10.19 3.73 -1.18
N THR A 9 10.05 4.37 -0.01
CA THR A 9 11.11 4.38 1.00
C THR A 9 11.39 2.98 1.56
N PHE A 10 10.34 2.17 1.77
CA PHE A 10 10.49 0.78 2.16
C PHE A 10 11.18 -0.06 1.06
N ALA A 11 10.75 0.08 -0.18
CA ALA A 11 11.36 -0.60 -1.33
C ALA A 11 12.85 -0.24 -1.49
N SER A 12 13.20 1.03 -1.31
CA SER A 12 14.59 1.50 -1.34
C SER A 12 15.43 0.97 -0.18
N ALA A 13 14.82 0.67 0.98
CA ALA A 13 15.54 0.03 2.08
C ALA A 13 15.89 -1.43 1.78
N ILE A 14 15.07 -2.12 0.97
CA ILE A 14 15.27 -3.52 0.58
C ILE A 14 16.46 -3.66 -0.36
N SER A 15 16.54 -2.85 -1.41
CA SER A 15 17.53 -3.00 -2.47
C SER A 15 18.59 -1.89 -2.45
N GLN A 16 19.84 -2.24 -2.73
CA GLN A 16 20.92 -1.26 -2.95
C GLN A 16 20.92 -0.70 -4.37
N ASN A 17 20.19 -1.33 -5.30
CA ASN A 17 20.08 -0.87 -6.69
C ASN A 17 18.79 -0.05 -6.86
N GLN A 18 18.96 1.20 -7.33
CA GLN A 18 17.85 2.13 -7.56
C GLN A 18 16.82 1.60 -8.57
N ILE A 19 17.26 0.89 -9.61
CA ILE A 19 16.36 0.31 -10.63
C ILE A 19 15.46 -0.75 -10.00
N ILE A 20 16.06 -1.64 -9.20
CA ILE A 20 15.30 -2.70 -8.50
C ILE A 20 14.34 -2.07 -7.49
N SER A 21 14.76 -1.03 -6.77
CA SER A 21 13.92 -0.29 -5.81
C SER A 21 12.70 0.34 -6.50
N TYR A 22 12.92 0.96 -7.67
CA TYR A 22 11.86 1.52 -8.49
C TYR A 22 10.87 0.43 -8.95
N MET A 23 11.37 -0.67 -9.51
CA MET A 23 10.51 -1.79 -9.95
C MET A 23 9.69 -2.37 -8.81
N LEU A 24 10.29 -2.53 -7.63
CA LEU A 24 9.59 -3.04 -6.45
C LEU A 24 8.48 -2.08 -6.01
N THR A 25 8.75 -0.78 -6.01
CA THR A 25 7.77 0.27 -5.69
C THR A 25 6.57 0.21 -6.65
N VAL A 26 6.83 0.22 -7.95
CA VAL A 26 5.78 0.16 -8.98
C VAL A 26 5.00 -1.14 -8.88
N PHE A 27 5.68 -2.26 -8.70
CA PHE A 27 5.04 -3.57 -8.53
C PHE A 27 4.10 -3.59 -7.32
N THR A 28 4.56 -3.10 -6.16
CA THR A 28 3.73 -3.02 -4.96
C THR A 28 2.50 -2.13 -5.19
N ILE A 29 2.67 -0.95 -5.80
CA ILE A 29 1.55 -0.06 -6.12
C ILE A 29 0.56 -0.74 -7.08
N CYS A 30 1.04 -1.40 -8.13
CA CYS A 30 0.19 -2.15 -9.07
C CYS A 30 -0.57 -3.28 -8.39
N LEU A 31 0.04 -3.98 -7.44
CA LEU A 31 -0.63 -5.03 -6.67
C LEU A 31 -1.80 -4.44 -5.85
N PHE A 32 -1.55 -3.39 -5.07
CA PHE A 32 -2.60 -2.74 -4.26
C PHE A 32 -3.72 -2.12 -5.11
N THR A 33 -3.42 -1.72 -6.34
CA THR A 33 -4.36 -1.01 -7.22
C THR A 33 -5.14 -1.94 -8.14
N PHE A 34 -4.46 -2.86 -8.82
CA PHE A 34 -5.03 -3.65 -9.91
C PHE A 34 -5.40 -5.06 -9.46
N VAL A 35 -4.54 -5.71 -8.67
CA VAL A 35 -4.77 -7.09 -8.20
C VAL A 35 -5.89 -7.12 -7.16
N ILE A 36 -5.89 -6.20 -6.20
CA ILE A 36 -6.96 -6.12 -5.19
C ILE A 36 -8.31 -5.82 -5.85
N TYR A 37 -8.35 -4.93 -6.84
CA TYR A 37 -9.56 -4.66 -7.61
C TYR A 37 -10.11 -5.92 -8.28
N LEU A 38 -9.25 -6.64 -9.01
CA LEU A 38 -9.65 -7.83 -9.75
C LEU A 38 -10.13 -8.95 -8.80
N LEU A 39 -9.41 -9.18 -7.70
CA LEU A 39 -9.78 -10.18 -6.71
C LEU A 39 -11.07 -9.81 -5.96
N SER A 40 -11.31 -8.53 -5.69
CA SER A 40 -12.57 -8.06 -5.08
C SER A 40 -13.80 -8.31 -5.96
N ARG A 41 -13.63 -8.58 -7.26
CA ARG A 41 -14.72 -8.86 -8.21
C ARG A 41 -14.75 -10.32 -8.68
N ALA A 42 -13.82 -11.13 -8.22
CA ALA A 42 -13.70 -12.50 -8.66
C ALA A 42 -14.78 -13.36 -7.98
N ALA A 43 -15.65 -13.99 -8.79
CA ALA A 43 -16.80 -14.76 -8.32
C ALA A 43 -16.44 -16.03 -7.50
N PHE A 44 -15.17 -16.45 -7.54
CA PHE A 44 -14.67 -17.61 -6.80
C PHE A 44 -14.19 -17.29 -5.38
N ILE A 45 -14.13 -16.00 -5.00
CA ILE A 45 -13.67 -15.57 -3.67
C ILE A 45 -14.87 -15.59 -2.69
N PRO A 46 -14.72 -16.18 -1.49
CA PRO A 46 -15.75 -16.14 -0.45
C PRO A 46 -16.17 -14.70 -0.08
N PRO A 47 -17.46 -14.45 0.24
CA PRO A 47 -17.97 -13.11 0.50
C PRO A 47 -17.24 -12.37 1.63
N GLN A 48 -16.78 -13.09 2.68
CA GLN A 48 -16.04 -12.47 3.78
C GLN A 48 -14.67 -11.92 3.33
N ILE A 49 -13.99 -12.64 2.44
CA ILE A 49 -12.69 -12.23 1.89
C ILE A 49 -12.90 -11.09 0.89
N GLN A 50 -13.99 -11.11 0.14
CA GLN A 50 -14.36 -10.05 -0.79
C GLN A 50 -14.58 -8.72 -0.08
N GLN A 51 -15.26 -8.71 1.07
CA GLN A 51 -15.46 -7.52 1.90
C GLN A 51 -14.14 -6.98 2.47
N ALA A 52 -13.25 -7.85 2.96
CA ALA A 52 -11.93 -7.45 3.43
C ALA A 52 -11.06 -6.85 2.30
N MET A 53 -11.16 -7.40 1.10
CA MET A 53 -10.47 -6.87 -0.09
C MET A 53 -11.03 -5.54 -0.56
N GLN A 54 -12.35 -5.34 -0.50
CA GLN A 54 -12.96 -4.03 -0.77
C GLN A 54 -12.50 -2.98 0.24
N PHE A 55 -12.34 -3.33 1.52
CA PHE A 55 -11.78 -2.40 2.51
C PHE A 55 -10.33 -2.01 2.20
N MET A 56 -9.52 -2.94 1.69
CA MET A 56 -8.13 -2.71 1.28
C MET A 56 -7.98 -2.00 -0.08
N PHE A 57 -9.07 -1.78 -0.83
CA PHE A 57 -9.01 -1.19 -2.15
C PHE A 57 -8.71 0.32 -2.08
N VAL A 58 -7.45 0.67 -2.31
CA VAL A 58 -6.91 2.03 -2.18
C VAL A 58 -7.61 3.04 -3.09
N ASN A 59 -7.94 2.63 -4.32
CA ASN A 59 -8.60 3.51 -5.30
C ASN A 59 -10.04 3.86 -4.92
N GLY A 60 -10.77 2.96 -4.27
CA GLY A 60 -12.14 3.23 -3.81
C GLY A 60 -12.17 4.39 -2.82
N HIS A 61 -11.22 4.39 -1.88
CA HIS A 61 -11.07 5.51 -0.95
C HIS A 61 -10.58 6.78 -1.64
N PHE A 62 -9.71 6.66 -2.65
CA PHE A 62 -9.14 7.80 -3.39
C PHE A 62 -10.16 8.51 -4.29
N GLU A 63 -11.11 7.78 -4.88
CA GLU A 63 -12.16 8.35 -5.73
C GLU A 63 -13.15 9.22 -4.92
N ASP A 64 -13.44 8.83 -3.68
CA ASP A 64 -14.27 9.60 -2.76
C ASP A 64 -13.60 10.91 -2.31
N PHE A 65 -12.27 10.91 -2.16
CA PHE A 65 -11.50 12.15 -1.95
C PHE A 65 -11.66 13.11 -3.13
N GLY A 66 -11.69 12.60 -4.36
CA GLY A 66 -11.96 13.39 -5.57
C GLY A 66 -13.37 13.99 -5.61
N LYS A 67 -14.34 13.38 -4.92
CA LYS A 67 -15.72 13.86 -4.76
C LYS A 67 -15.88 14.83 -3.58
N GLY A 68 -14.81 15.17 -2.87
CA GLY A 68 -14.83 16.08 -1.72
C GLY A 68 -15.33 15.46 -0.42
N VAL A 69 -15.48 14.12 -0.35
CA VAL A 69 -15.90 13.42 0.86
C VAL A 69 -14.69 13.16 1.74
N LEU A 70 -14.50 14.00 2.75
CA LEU A 70 -13.44 13.85 3.75
C LEU A 70 -13.98 13.11 4.97
N ASP A 71 -13.77 11.81 5.03
CA ASP A 71 -14.13 10.97 6.17
C ASP A 71 -12.86 10.57 6.96
N LEU A 72 -12.97 10.61 8.28
CA LEU A 72 -11.86 10.32 9.20
C LEU A 72 -11.37 8.88 9.05
N SER A 73 -12.28 7.93 8.77
CA SER A 73 -11.96 6.51 8.56
C SER A 73 -10.96 6.31 7.41
N ARG A 74 -11.11 7.09 6.34
CA ARG A 74 -10.25 7.02 5.15
C ARG A 74 -8.88 7.63 5.41
N ILE A 75 -8.83 8.74 6.16
CA ILE A 75 -7.57 9.36 6.58
C ILE A 75 -6.77 8.40 7.47
N ILE A 76 -7.43 7.76 8.45
CA ILE A 76 -6.81 6.77 9.33
C ILE A 76 -6.27 5.59 8.52
N TYR A 77 -6.98 5.13 7.47
CA TYR A 77 -6.48 4.08 6.58
C TYR A 77 -5.16 4.48 5.90
N PHE A 78 -5.08 5.67 5.29
CA PHE A 78 -3.85 6.14 4.66
C PHE A 78 -2.72 6.39 5.65
N VAL A 79 -3.01 6.97 6.82
CA VAL A 79 -2.00 7.26 7.86
C VAL A 79 -1.45 5.99 8.49
N SER A 80 -2.31 5.01 8.80
CA SER A 80 -1.87 3.72 9.32
C SER A 80 -1.03 2.96 8.30
N GLY A 81 -1.42 2.99 7.01
CA GLY A 81 -0.63 2.44 5.93
C GLY A 81 0.75 3.10 5.78
N MET A 82 0.80 4.44 5.85
CA MET A 82 2.08 5.19 5.84
C MET A 82 2.98 4.79 7.01
N ALA A 83 2.43 4.78 8.23
CA ALA A 83 3.16 4.39 9.43
C ALA A 83 3.68 2.96 9.34
N PHE A 84 2.89 2.03 8.81
CA PHE A 84 3.28 0.63 8.61
C PHE A 84 4.49 0.48 7.67
N PHE A 85 4.45 1.08 6.47
CA PHE A 85 5.56 0.98 5.52
C PHE A 85 6.83 1.69 6.03
N LEU A 86 6.70 2.84 6.68
CA LEU A 86 7.83 3.54 7.28
C LEU A 86 8.43 2.75 8.45
N PHE A 87 7.60 2.15 9.30
CA PHE A 87 8.06 1.27 10.37
C PHE A 87 8.85 0.08 9.83
N LEU A 88 8.35 -0.58 8.79
CA LEU A 88 9.07 -1.66 8.12
C LEU A 88 10.40 -1.18 7.52
N ALA A 89 10.42 0.02 6.91
CA ALA A 89 11.64 0.61 6.36
C ALA A 89 12.69 0.81 7.46
N VAL A 90 12.30 1.40 8.59
CA VAL A 90 13.19 1.60 9.75
C VAL A 90 13.71 0.27 10.25
N LYS A 91 12.84 -0.72 10.48
CA LYS A 91 13.25 -2.05 10.98
C LYS A 91 14.21 -2.76 10.04
N LEU A 92 14.02 -2.61 8.74
CA LEU A 92 14.91 -3.22 7.75
C LEU A 92 16.29 -2.54 7.73
N VAL A 93 16.33 -1.22 7.82
CA VAL A 93 17.58 -0.45 7.92
C VAL A 93 18.31 -0.79 9.23
N GLU A 94 17.60 -0.87 10.35
CA GLU A 94 18.17 -1.33 11.62
C GLU A 94 18.75 -2.74 11.47
N SER A 95 18.02 -3.70 10.91
CA SER A 95 18.52 -5.07 10.70
C SER A 95 19.81 -5.13 9.87
N LYS A 96 19.91 -4.31 8.81
CA LYS A 96 21.11 -4.21 7.98
C LYS A 96 22.29 -3.54 8.68
N ARG A 97 22.05 -2.67 9.67
CA ARG A 97 23.12 -2.00 10.43
C ARG A 97 23.78 -2.94 11.45
N TRP A 98 23.07 -3.96 11.92
CA TRP A 98 23.55 -4.89 12.94
C TRP A 98 24.08 -6.21 12.35
N ARG A 99 24.05 -6.35 11.03
CA ARG A 99 24.82 -7.35 10.28
C ARG A 99 26.10 -6.71 9.77
#